data_AF-A0A1B1VYM1-F1
#
_entry.id   AF-A0A1B1VYM1-F1
#
_cell.length_a   1.000
_cell.length_b   1.000
_cell.length_c   1.000
_cell.angle_alpha   90.00
_cell.angle_beta   90.00
_cell.angle_gamma   90.00
#
_symmetry.space_group_name_H-M   'P 1'
#
loop_
_entity.id
_entity.type
_entity.pdbx_description
1 polymer ?
#
loop_
_entity_poly.entity_id
_entity_poly.type
_entity_poly.pdbx_seq_one_letter_code
_entity_poly.pdbx_strand_id
1 'polypeptide(L)'
;GNSLLGKKCFALRIGSTIAKREGWLAEHMLILGITNPEGKKRYIAAAFPSACGKTNLAMMTPTLPGYKIECVGDDIAWMRFDNNGQLRAINPTSMKTNPNAMRTVFKNTLFTNVAATSDGGVFWEGMEDDIPKDLEITDWLGNPWVKGVSKTPAAHPNSRFCSPADQCPIIDPNWEASEGVPIDAILFGGRRPQGVPLVYEA
;
A
#
# COMPACT_ATOMS: atom_id res chain seq x y z
N GLY A 1 0.30 -9.73 9.87
CA GLY A 1 -0.23 -8.98 11.03
C GLY A 1 0.55 -9.32 12.27
N ASN A 2 0.14 -10.37 12.97
CA ASN A 2 0.68 -10.75 14.27
C ASN A 2 2.01 -11.54 14.17
N SER A 3 2.15 -12.36 13.12
CA SER A 3 3.33 -13.20 12.83
C SER A 3 4.49 -12.46 12.17
N LEU A 4 4.21 -11.58 11.20
CA LEU A 4 5.21 -10.72 10.54
C LEU A 4 5.64 -9.58 11.48
N LEU A 5 6.46 -9.91 12.47
CA LEU A 5 6.86 -9.02 13.57
C LEU A 5 7.45 -7.68 13.06
N GLY A 6 8.23 -7.71 11.97
CA GLY A 6 8.77 -6.53 11.32
C GLY A 6 7.73 -5.45 11.00
N LYS A 7 6.55 -5.84 10.49
CA LYS A 7 5.56 -4.90 9.92
C LYS A 7 4.88 -4.02 10.96
N LYS A 8 4.14 -4.58 11.92
CA LYS A 8 3.34 -3.76 12.87
C LYS A 8 3.84 -3.81 14.31
N CYS A 9 4.59 -4.83 14.70
CA CYS A 9 5.16 -4.91 16.05
C CYS A 9 6.45 -4.08 16.12
N PHE A 10 7.41 -4.34 15.23
CA PHE A 10 8.65 -3.58 15.17
C PHE A 10 8.44 -2.19 14.57
N ALA A 11 8.17 -2.08 13.26
CA ALA A 11 8.27 -0.81 12.54
C ALA A 11 7.27 0.29 12.94
N LEU A 12 6.22 -0.02 13.71
CA LEU A 12 5.34 0.99 14.32
C LEU A 12 5.41 1.03 15.86
N ARG A 13 5.11 -0.05 16.58
CA ARG A 13 5.01 0.01 18.07
C ARG A 13 6.36 0.22 18.76
N ILE A 14 7.36 -0.58 18.39
CA ILE A 14 8.74 -0.37 18.86
C ILE A 14 9.35 0.87 18.18
N GLY A 15 9.15 1.01 16.87
CA GLY A 15 9.62 2.14 16.07
C GLY A 15 9.26 3.49 16.67
N SER A 16 7.98 3.77 16.94
CA SER A 16 7.54 5.04 17.55
C SER A 16 8.09 5.28 18.96
N THR A 17 8.36 4.22 19.72
CA THR A 17 9.00 4.31 21.04
C THR A 17 10.48 4.70 20.94
N ILE A 18 11.18 4.21 19.91
CA ILE A 18 12.57 4.59 19.59
C ILE A 18 12.59 6.01 19.01
N ALA A 19 11.73 6.29 18.03
CA ALA A 19 11.60 7.58 17.35
C ALA A 19 11.37 8.74 18.34
N LYS A 20 10.50 8.56 19.33
CA LYS A 20 10.27 9.52 20.43
C LYS A 20 11.52 9.77 21.30
N ARG A 21 12.44 8.81 21.42
CA ARG A 21 13.69 8.95 22.20
C ARG A 21 14.82 9.58 21.39
N GLU A 22 14.81 9.42 20.07
CA GLU A 22 15.92 9.75 19.17
C GLU A 22 15.65 10.96 18.25
N GLY A 23 14.45 11.56 18.32
CA GLY A 23 14.10 12.76 17.55
C GLY A 23 13.68 12.47 16.10
N TRP A 24 12.94 11.39 15.88
CA TRP A 24 12.35 11.04 14.57
C TRP A 24 10.89 10.57 14.73
N LEU A 25 10.23 10.16 13.63
CA LEU A 25 8.81 9.77 13.57
C LEU A 25 8.63 8.40 12.89
N ALA A 26 7.69 7.57 13.37
CA ALA A 26 7.48 6.21 12.87
C ALA A 26 5.98 5.94 12.62
N GLU A 27 5.52 6.32 11.44
CA GLU A 27 4.11 6.61 11.18
C GLU A 27 3.41 5.59 10.29
N HIS A 28 2.10 5.47 10.49
CA HIS A 28 1.20 4.59 9.71
C HIS A 28 0.84 5.19 8.34
N MET A 29 1.82 5.76 7.66
CA MET A 29 1.69 6.55 6.43
C MET A 29 2.15 5.77 5.20
N LEU A 30 1.52 6.04 4.05
CA LEU A 30 2.16 5.81 2.76
C LEU A 30 3.17 6.93 2.47
N ILE A 31 4.06 6.70 1.51
CA ILE A 31 4.91 7.72 0.88
C ILE A 31 4.77 7.57 -0.64
N LEU A 32 4.45 8.67 -1.33
CA LEU A 32 4.44 8.73 -2.80
C LEU A 32 5.22 9.94 -3.31
N GLY A 33 5.76 9.83 -4.53
CA GLY A 33 6.19 10.94 -5.36
C GLY A 33 5.08 11.33 -6.31
N ILE A 34 4.83 12.63 -6.45
CA ILE A 34 3.95 13.21 -7.48
C ILE A 34 4.76 14.15 -8.37
N THR A 35 4.67 13.97 -9.69
CA THR A 35 5.27 14.88 -10.69
C THR A 35 4.15 15.56 -11.47
N ASN A 36 4.23 16.88 -11.59
CA ASN A 36 3.26 17.67 -12.35
C ASN A 36 3.61 17.73 -13.86
N PRO A 37 2.73 18.29 -14.72
CA PRO A 37 2.98 18.40 -16.16
C PRO A 37 4.20 19.26 -16.55
N GLU A 38 4.76 20.04 -15.63
CA GLU A 38 5.97 20.86 -15.82
C GLU A 38 7.26 20.08 -15.46
N GLY A 39 7.14 18.81 -15.08
CA GLY A 39 8.27 17.97 -14.62
C GLY A 39 8.69 18.20 -13.17
N LYS A 40 7.98 19.06 -12.42
CA LYS A 40 8.29 19.33 -11.01
C LYS A 40 7.76 18.19 -10.13
N LYS A 41 8.68 17.49 -9.48
CA LYS A 41 8.39 16.41 -8.52
C LYS A 41 8.34 16.91 -7.08
N ARG A 42 7.44 16.35 -6.29
CA ARG A 42 7.26 16.52 -4.84
C ARG A 42 6.98 15.17 -4.18
N TYR A 43 7.22 15.03 -2.87
CA TYR A 43 6.81 13.82 -2.14
C TYR A 43 5.80 14.12 -1.04
N ILE A 44 4.85 13.21 -0.87
CA ILE A 44 3.71 13.34 0.03
C ILE A 44 3.62 12.08 0.90
N ALA A 45 3.47 12.27 2.21
CA ALA A 45 3.09 11.22 3.13
C ALA A 45 1.58 11.26 3.41
N ALA A 46 0.91 10.13 3.62
CA ALA A 46 -0.53 10.15 3.97
C ALA A 46 -0.94 9.09 5.00
N ALA A 47 -1.52 9.54 6.11
CA ALA A 47 -2.00 8.73 7.22
C ALA A 47 -3.51 8.48 7.12
N PHE A 48 -3.89 7.35 6.51
CA PHE A 48 -5.26 6.84 6.55
C PHE A 48 -5.34 5.53 7.38
N PRO A 49 -6.45 5.27 8.09
CA PRO A 49 -6.68 4.00 8.78
C PRO A 49 -6.62 2.77 7.87
N SER A 50 -6.64 1.59 8.47
CA SER A 50 -6.79 0.32 7.75
C SER A 50 -8.02 0.34 6.84
N ALA A 51 -7.90 -0.24 5.64
CA ALA A 51 -8.94 -0.26 4.60
C ALA A 51 -9.46 1.13 4.14
N CYS A 52 -8.75 2.23 4.45
CA CYS A 52 -9.09 3.58 4.00
C CYS A 52 -8.21 4.07 2.83
N GLY A 53 -7.84 3.17 1.91
CA GLY A 53 -7.33 3.54 0.58
C GLY A 53 -5.84 3.89 0.44
N LYS A 54 -4.98 3.64 1.46
CA LYS A 54 -3.55 3.98 1.35
C LYS A 54 -2.86 3.37 0.12
N THR A 55 -2.93 2.05 -0.06
CA THR A 55 -2.33 1.36 -1.21
C THR A 55 -2.88 1.88 -2.56
N ASN A 56 -4.17 2.23 -2.61
CA ASN A 56 -4.80 2.81 -3.80
C ASN A 56 -4.26 4.20 -4.15
N LEU A 57 -3.91 5.03 -3.15
CA LEU A 57 -3.32 6.35 -3.36
C LEU A 57 -1.81 6.25 -3.67
N ALA A 58 -1.07 5.41 -2.94
CA ALA A 58 0.36 5.19 -3.16
C ALA A 58 0.68 4.64 -4.56
N MET A 59 -0.23 3.84 -5.13
CA MET A 59 -0.09 3.19 -6.44
C MET A 59 -1.13 3.70 -7.46
N MET A 60 -1.60 4.93 -7.27
CA MET A 60 -2.62 5.56 -8.13
C MET A 60 -2.13 5.67 -9.58
N THR A 61 -3.01 5.37 -10.53
CA THR A 61 -2.86 5.78 -11.93
C THR A 61 -3.63 7.10 -12.11
N PRO A 62 -2.97 8.24 -12.37
CA PRO A 62 -3.66 9.54 -12.47
C PRO A 62 -4.64 9.59 -13.65
N THR A 63 -5.82 10.16 -13.41
CA THR A 63 -6.79 10.50 -14.47
C THR A 63 -6.53 11.88 -15.09
N LEU A 64 -5.69 12.71 -14.45
CA LEU A 64 -5.29 14.03 -14.94
C LEU A 64 -4.10 13.91 -15.91
N PRO A 65 -4.21 14.38 -17.17
CA PRO A 65 -3.11 14.34 -18.12
C PRO A 65 -1.84 15.05 -17.61
N GLY A 66 -0.68 14.48 -17.94
CA GLY A 66 0.63 15.04 -17.57
C GLY A 66 1.06 14.84 -16.11
N TYR A 67 0.18 14.36 -15.22
CA TYR A 67 0.57 13.97 -13.86
C TYR A 67 1.11 12.54 -13.81
N LYS A 68 2.18 12.34 -13.03
CA LYS A 68 2.76 11.02 -12.71
C LYS A 68 2.74 10.80 -11.20
N ILE A 69 2.38 9.58 -10.77
CA ILE A 69 2.52 9.11 -9.39
C ILE A 69 3.56 7.98 -9.36
N GLU A 70 4.39 7.97 -8.33
CA GLU A 70 5.42 6.97 -8.07
C GLU A 70 5.35 6.54 -6.59
N CYS A 71 5.51 5.25 -6.31
CA CYS A 71 5.34 4.65 -4.99
C CYS A 71 6.69 4.51 -4.28
N VAL A 72 6.81 5.03 -3.05
CA VAL A 72 7.94 4.74 -2.14
C VAL A 72 7.53 3.71 -1.08
N GLY A 73 6.29 3.76 -0.58
CA GLY A 73 5.73 2.76 0.33
C GLY A 73 4.24 2.97 0.60
N ASP A 74 3.50 1.93 0.98
CA ASP A 74 2.03 1.98 1.08
C ASP A 74 1.45 2.00 2.51
N ASP A 75 2.28 1.73 3.52
CA ASP A 75 1.80 1.34 4.86
C ASP A 75 2.61 1.90 6.05
N ILE A 76 3.89 2.23 5.88
CA ILE A 76 4.78 2.72 6.94
C ILE A 76 5.75 3.76 6.39
N ALA A 77 5.93 4.86 7.13
CA ALA A 77 6.98 5.85 6.89
C ALA A 77 7.84 6.01 8.15
N TRP A 78 9.15 5.94 8.02
CA TRP A 78 10.09 6.41 9.04
C TRP A 78 10.64 7.76 8.59
N MET A 79 10.48 8.81 9.39
CA MET A 79 10.74 10.18 8.96
C MET A 79 11.58 10.96 9.97
N ARG A 80 12.54 11.75 9.49
CA ARG A 80 13.46 12.56 10.31
C ARG A 80 13.82 13.85 9.58
N PHE A 81 13.98 14.95 10.31
CA PHE A 81 14.53 16.18 9.74
C PHE A 81 16.04 16.03 9.47
N ASP A 82 16.47 16.41 8.28
CA ASP A 82 17.90 16.51 7.94
C ASP A 82 18.52 17.81 8.48
N ASN A 83 19.84 17.96 8.32
CA ASN A 83 20.59 19.11 8.83
C ASN A 83 20.18 20.47 8.21
N ASN A 84 19.39 20.47 7.13
CA ASN A 84 18.86 21.66 6.48
C ASN A 84 17.41 21.97 6.92
N GLY A 85 16.84 21.17 7.83
CA GLY A 85 15.44 21.29 8.25
C GLY A 85 14.42 20.67 7.28
N GLN A 86 14.87 19.91 6.27
CA GLN A 86 13.95 19.19 5.39
C GLN A 86 13.53 17.87 6.04
N LEU A 87 12.22 17.60 6.11
CA LEU A 87 11.70 16.30 6.54
C LEU A 87 12.03 15.26 5.47
N ARG A 88 12.83 14.25 5.83
CA ARG A 88 13.14 13.07 5.01
C ARG A 88 12.28 11.90 5.44
N ALA A 89 11.88 11.06 4.48
CA ALA A 89 11.16 9.81 4.76
C ALA A 89 11.78 8.62 4.02
N ILE A 90 11.87 7.49 4.70
CA ILE A 90 12.15 6.17 4.10
C ILE A 90 10.97 5.23 4.32
N ASN A 91 10.78 4.29 3.40
CA ASN A 91 9.98 3.10 3.66
C ASN A 91 10.87 2.05 4.34
N PRO A 92 10.60 1.62 5.58
CA PRO A 92 11.46 0.66 6.29
C PRO A 92 11.37 -0.79 5.78
N THR A 93 10.54 -1.10 4.77
CA THR A 93 10.51 -2.45 4.15
C THR A 93 11.55 -2.55 3.02
N SER A 94 12.77 -2.97 3.35
CA SER A 94 13.84 -3.20 2.36
C SER A 94 13.83 -4.62 1.77
N MET A 95 14.36 -4.76 0.55
CA MET A 95 14.60 -6.05 -0.12
C MET A 95 15.42 -7.02 0.73
N LYS A 96 16.22 -6.51 1.67
CA LYS A 96 17.12 -7.28 2.54
C LYS A 96 16.43 -7.91 3.76
N THR A 97 15.15 -7.62 4.01
CA THR A 97 14.43 -8.09 5.21
C THR A 97 13.03 -8.63 4.93
N ASN A 98 12.30 -8.00 4.00
CA ASN A 98 11.07 -8.53 3.43
C ASN A 98 10.86 -7.83 2.08
N PRO A 99 11.39 -8.36 0.97
CA PRO A 99 10.85 -7.96 -0.32
C PRO A 99 9.34 -8.30 -0.31
N ASN A 100 8.53 -7.63 -1.15
CA ASN A 100 7.18 -8.07 -1.55
C ASN A 100 5.91 -7.29 -1.08
N ALA A 101 5.72 -6.04 -1.54
CA ALA A 101 4.42 -5.41 -1.93
C ALA A 101 4.71 -4.20 -2.85
N MET A 102 4.03 -3.82 -3.96
CA MET A 102 2.96 -4.26 -4.91
C MET A 102 3.08 -3.30 -6.13
N ARG A 103 2.56 -3.45 -7.37
CA ARG A 103 1.51 -4.32 -7.96
C ARG A 103 1.89 -5.80 -8.06
N THR A 104 2.74 -6.17 -9.02
CA THR A 104 3.61 -7.35 -8.95
C THR A 104 3.01 -8.78 -8.97
N VAL A 105 1.75 -8.94 -8.59
CA VAL A 105 1.08 -10.18 -8.17
C VAL A 105 1.29 -11.42 -9.06
N PHE A 106 1.53 -11.22 -10.35
CA PHE A 106 1.66 -12.26 -11.37
C PHE A 106 2.96 -13.08 -11.31
N LYS A 107 3.94 -12.74 -10.45
CA LYS A 107 5.10 -13.62 -10.17
C LYS A 107 5.66 -13.42 -8.77
N ASN A 108 6.33 -14.45 -8.23
CA ASN A 108 7.02 -14.44 -6.93
C ASN A 108 6.14 -14.02 -5.72
N THR A 109 4.83 -14.24 -5.79
CA THR A 109 3.84 -13.67 -4.88
C THR A 109 3.16 -14.74 -4.03
N LEU A 110 2.98 -14.46 -2.74
CA LEU A 110 2.18 -15.26 -1.83
C LEU A 110 0.81 -14.60 -1.62
N PHE A 111 -0.26 -15.35 -1.83
CA PHE A 111 -1.62 -14.93 -1.45
C PHE A 111 -2.05 -15.62 -0.16
N THR A 112 -3.05 -15.07 0.53
CA THR A 112 -3.58 -15.64 1.78
C THR A 112 -5.07 -15.33 1.90
N ASN A 113 -5.87 -16.39 2.04
CA ASN A 113 -7.33 -16.38 2.14
C ASN A 113 -8.05 -15.68 0.96
N VAL A 114 -7.50 -15.78 -0.26
CA VAL A 114 -8.22 -15.51 -1.51
C VAL A 114 -8.90 -16.80 -1.99
N ALA A 115 -9.81 -16.69 -2.96
CA ALA A 115 -10.30 -17.85 -3.71
C ALA A 115 -9.28 -18.28 -4.78
N ALA A 116 -9.35 -19.53 -5.21
CA ALA A 116 -8.59 -20.09 -6.33
C ALA A 116 -9.51 -20.41 -7.51
N THR A 117 -9.04 -20.23 -8.74
CA THR A 117 -9.75 -20.62 -9.98
C THR A 117 -9.18 -21.92 -10.55
N SER A 118 -9.99 -22.67 -11.30
CA SER A 118 -9.62 -23.99 -11.84
C SER A 118 -8.48 -23.99 -12.87
N ASP A 119 -8.11 -22.83 -13.41
CA ASP A 119 -6.93 -22.62 -14.26
C ASP A 119 -5.62 -22.37 -13.47
N GLY A 120 -5.68 -22.34 -12.14
CA GLY A 120 -4.55 -22.03 -11.25
C GLY A 120 -4.40 -20.55 -10.92
N GLY A 121 -5.35 -19.70 -11.32
CA GLY A 121 -5.44 -18.30 -10.92
C GLY A 121 -6.02 -18.07 -9.52
N VAL A 122 -6.36 -16.81 -9.23
CA VAL A 122 -6.91 -16.36 -7.95
C VAL A 122 -8.09 -15.40 -8.17
N PHE A 123 -9.03 -15.38 -7.22
CA PHE A 123 -10.23 -14.55 -7.28
C PHE A 123 -10.53 -13.89 -5.91
N TRP A 124 -11.13 -12.69 -5.96
CA TRP A 124 -11.72 -11.99 -4.82
C TRP A 124 -12.79 -10.99 -5.29
N GLU A 125 -13.62 -10.52 -4.38
CA GLU A 125 -14.70 -9.58 -4.65
C GLU A 125 -14.16 -8.26 -5.23
N GLY A 126 -14.67 -7.86 -6.39
CA GLY A 126 -14.16 -6.77 -7.23
C GLY A 126 -13.49 -7.23 -8.53
N MET A 127 -13.25 -8.53 -8.73
CA MET A 127 -12.74 -9.13 -9.98
C MET A 127 -13.84 -9.73 -10.86
N GLU A 128 -15.12 -9.47 -10.56
CA GLU A 128 -16.26 -10.17 -11.16
C GLU A 128 -16.30 -10.16 -12.70
N ASP A 129 -15.75 -9.12 -13.32
CA ASP A 129 -15.75 -8.92 -14.78
C ASP A 129 -14.37 -9.17 -15.43
N ASP A 130 -13.34 -9.45 -14.62
CA ASP A 130 -11.97 -9.77 -15.07
C ASP A 130 -11.75 -11.28 -15.35
N ILE A 131 -12.68 -12.15 -14.93
CA ILE A 131 -12.57 -13.61 -15.05
C ILE A 131 -13.55 -14.22 -16.09
N PRO A 132 -13.14 -15.26 -16.83
CA PRO A 132 -14.06 -16.09 -17.62
C PRO A 132 -15.20 -16.67 -16.78
N LYS A 133 -16.40 -16.77 -17.38
CA LYS A 133 -17.65 -17.14 -16.68
C LYS A 133 -17.79 -18.65 -16.42
N ASP A 134 -16.91 -19.42 -17.02
CA ASP A 134 -16.86 -20.88 -17.06
C ASP A 134 -15.76 -21.47 -16.16
N LEU A 135 -14.95 -20.63 -15.49
CA LEU A 135 -14.03 -21.08 -14.45
C LEU A 135 -14.79 -21.53 -13.20
N GLU A 136 -14.43 -22.70 -12.68
CA GLU A 136 -14.82 -23.12 -11.35
C GLU A 136 -13.97 -22.36 -10.31
N ILE A 137 -14.62 -21.92 -9.23
CA ILE A 137 -13.98 -21.15 -8.16
C ILE A 137 -14.06 -21.96 -6.86
N THR A 138 -12.95 -22.06 -6.14
CA THR A 138 -12.89 -22.61 -4.78
C THR A 138 -12.69 -21.47 -3.80
N ASP A 139 -13.56 -21.34 -2.80
CA ASP A 139 -13.46 -20.29 -1.78
C ASP A 139 -12.25 -20.46 -0.85
N TRP A 140 -11.97 -19.42 -0.07
CA TRP A 140 -10.87 -19.37 0.90
C TRP A 140 -10.96 -20.41 2.04
N LEU A 141 -12.07 -21.14 2.15
CA LEU A 141 -12.30 -22.24 3.09
C LEU A 141 -12.18 -23.62 2.41
N GLY A 142 -11.98 -23.69 1.10
CA GLY A 142 -11.84 -24.93 0.33
C GLY A 142 -13.14 -25.49 -0.26
N ASN A 143 -14.23 -24.69 -0.32
CA ASN A 143 -15.53 -25.14 -0.84
C ASN A 143 -15.77 -24.62 -2.28
N PRO A 144 -16.54 -25.34 -3.11
CA PRO A 144 -17.00 -24.82 -4.40
C PRO A 144 -17.81 -23.53 -4.22
N TRP A 145 -17.52 -22.51 -5.05
CA TRP A 145 -18.16 -21.21 -5.02
C TRP A 145 -18.68 -20.80 -6.39
N VAL A 146 -19.89 -20.24 -6.44
CA VAL A 146 -20.56 -19.86 -7.70
C VAL A 146 -21.12 -18.45 -7.60
N LYS A 147 -20.68 -17.57 -8.52
CA LYS A 147 -21.07 -16.16 -8.64
C LYS A 147 -22.60 -16.03 -8.68
N GLY A 148 -23.17 -15.32 -7.70
CA GLY A 148 -24.62 -15.08 -7.59
C GLY A 148 -25.45 -16.22 -7.01
N VAL A 149 -24.85 -17.37 -6.67
CA VAL A 149 -25.52 -18.51 -6.01
C VAL A 149 -24.99 -18.71 -4.59
N SER A 150 -23.67 -18.61 -4.39
CA SER A 150 -23.04 -18.63 -3.07
C SER A 150 -23.42 -17.41 -2.25
N LYS A 151 -23.76 -17.62 -0.97
CA LYS A 151 -24.15 -16.56 -0.02
C LYS A 151 -22.99 -16.02 0.82
N THR A 152 -21.84 -16.69 0.76
CA THR A 152 -20.56 -16.29 1.37
C THR A 152 -19.67 -15.59 0.35
N PRO A 153 -18.75 -14.72 0.76
CA PRO A 153 -17.69 -14.24 -0.13
C PRO A 153 -16.72 -15.38 -0.47
N ALA A 154 -16.18 -15.36 -1.69
CA ALA A 154 -15.17 -16.28 -2.18
C ALA A 154 -13.82 -16.05 -1.49
N ALA A 155 -13.45 -14.79 -1.24
CA ALA A 155 -12.27 -14.43 -0.46
C ALA A 155 -12.66 -13.99 0.97
N HIS A 156 -11.70 -14.08 1.89
CA HIS A 156 -11.89 -13.49 3.21
C HIS A 156 -11.87 -11.95 3.10
N PRO A 157 -12.75 -11.18 3.77
CA PRO A 157 -12.79 -9.70 3.68
C PRO A 157 -11.53 -8.94 4.16
N ASN A 158 -10.52 -9.66 4.65
CA ASN A 158 -9.17 -9.16 4.96
C ASN A 158 -8.09 -10.12 4.43
N SER A 159 -8.34 -10.74 3.28
CA SER A 159 -7.37 -11.48 2.47
C SER A 159 -6.19 -10.58 2.07
N ARG A 160 -5.06 -11.19 1.68
CA ARG A 160 -3.82 -10.47 1.39
C ARG A 160 -3.00 -11.10 0.28
N PHE A 161 -2.21 -10.26 -0.37
CA PHE A 161 -1.04 -10.60 -1.17
C PHE A 161 0.25 -10.23 -0.39
N CYS A 162 1.38 -10.78 -0.81
CA CYS A 162 2.74 -10.34 -0.49
C CYS A 162 3.57 -10.54 -1.76
N SER A 163 3.86 -9.45 -2.47
CA SER A 163 4.12 -9.38 -3.92
C SER A 163 5.27 -8.41 -4.30
N PRO A 164 6.49 -8.84 -4.78
CA PRO A 164 7.75 -8.04 -4.89
C PRO A 164 7.65 -6.50 -5.10
N ALA A 165 8.39 -5.71 -4.31
CA ALA A 165 8.25 -4.24 -4.30
C ALA A 165 8.87 -3.58 -5.54
N ASP A 166 10.06 -4.04 -5.90
CA ASP A 166 10.82 -3.73 -7.11
C ASP A 166 10.07 -3.99 -8.43
N GLN A 167 9.15 -4.96 -8.45
CA GLN A 167 8.32 -5.25 -9.64
C GLN A 167 7.05 -4.37 -9.72
N CYS A 168 6.93 -3.35 -8.86
CA CYS A 168 5.92 -2.30 -9.03
C CYS A 168 6.24 -1.45 -10.27
N PRO A 169 5.33 -1.32 -11.26
CA PRO A 169 5.62 -0.61 -12.50
C PRO A 169 5.78 0.91 -12.34
N ILE A 170 5.47 1.42 -11.15
CA ILE A 170 5.62 2.82 -10.74
C ILE A 170 6.38 2.92 -9.42
N ILE A 171 7.29 1.99 -9.12
CA ILE A 171 8.21 2.16 -7.98
C ILE A 171 9.03 3.44 -8.19
N ASP A 172 9.20 4.23 -7.13
CA ASP A 172 10.04 5.42 -7.20
C ASP A 172 11.51 5.03 -7.35
N PRO A 173 12.30 5.67 -8.24
CA PRO A 173 13.74 5.40 -8.32
C PRO A 173 14.49 5.61 -6.99
N ASN A 174 13.93 6.39 -6.06
CA ASN A 174 14.52 6.67 -4.74
C ASN A 174 13.87 5.86 -3.60
N TRP A 175 13.11 4.80 -3.87
CA TRP A 175 12.34 4.08 -2.84
C TRP A 175 13.21 3.41 -1.76
N GLU A 176 14.42 2.94 -2.12
CA GLU A 176 15.46 2.44 -1.20
C GLU A 176 16.60 3.46 -0.96
N ALA A 177 16.41 4.75 -1.28
CA ALA A 177 17.43 5.79 -1.05
C ALA A 177 17.71 5.97 0.45
N SER A 178 18.99 5.87 0.83
CA SER A 178 19.49 5.84 2.21
C SER A 178 19.21 7.11 3.03
N GLU A 179 19.17 8.24 2.31
CA GLU A 179 18.96 9.60 2.76
C GLU A 179 17.47 9.98 2.87
N GLY A 180 16.58 9.16 2.28
CA GLY A 180 15.14 9.38 2.23
C GLY A 180 14.68 10.50 1.30
N VAL A 181 13.42 10.40 0.90
CA VAL A 181 12.77 11.38 0.02
C VAL A 181 12.29 12.60 0.81
N PRO A 182 12.42 13.83 0.27
CA PRO A 182 12.00 15.05 0.96
C PRO A 182 10.47 15.22 0.93
N ILE A 183 9.83 15.12 2.10
CA ILE A 183 8.37 15.30 2.24
C ILE A 183 8.01 16.79 2.21
N ASP A 184 7.13 17.16 1.29
CA ASP A 184 6.54 18.50 1.16
C ASP A 184 5.19 18.63 1.87
N ALA A 185 4.44 17.53 2.02
CA ALA A 185 3.10 17.55 2.60
C ALA A 185 2.76 16.25 3.35
N ILE A 186 1.94 16.37 4.40
CA ILE A 186 1.36 15.23 5.14
C ILE A 186 -0.16 15.33 5.07
N LEU A 187 -0.80 14.30 4.51
CA LEU A 187 -2.26 14.21 4.40
C LEU A 187 -2.84 13.34 5.52
N PHE A 188 -3.95 13.78 6.11
CA PHE A 188 -4.76 13.00 7.04
C PHE A 188 -6.14 12.75 6.45
N GLY A 189 -6.73 11.59 6.72
CA GLY A 189 -8.03 11.24 6.12
C GLY A 189 -8.59 9.90 6.57
N GLY A 190 -9.85 9.66 6.22
CA GLY A 190 -10.57 8.44 6.56
C GLY A 190 -12.01 8.47 6.03
N ARG A 191 -12.72 7.35 6.08
CA ARG A 191 -14.10 7.25 5.59
C ARG A 191 -15.04 8.09 6.47
N ARG A 192 -15.66 9.13 5.88
CA ARG A 192 -16.65 10.00 6.52
C ARG A 192 -17.86 10.14 5.58
N PRO A 193 -19.09 9.74 5.98
CA PRO A 193 -20.25 9.77 5.08
C PRO A 193 -20.87 11.17 4.91
N GLN A 194 -20.60 12.10 5.84
CA GLN A 194 -21.15 13.45 5.83
C GLN A 194 -20.26 14.41 6.65
N GLY A 195 -20.36 15.71 6.36
CA GLY A 195 -19.92 16.81 7.22
C GLY A 195 -18.43 17.18 7.18
N VAL A 196 -17.58 16.33 6.59
CA VAL A 196 -16.16 16.65 6.34
C VAL A 196 -16.00 16.97 4.84
N PRO A 197 -15.32 18.06 4.45
CA PRO A 197 -15.08 18.38 3.05
C PRO A 197 -14.12 17.39 2.39
N LEU A 198 -14.03 17.41 1.05
CA LEU A 198 -13.14 16.54 0.27
C LEU A 198 -11.65 16.76 0.63
N VAL A 199 -11.26 18.01 0.85
CA VAL A 199 -9.92 18.44 1.27
C VAL A 199 -10.02 19.78 2.01
N TYR A 200 -9.11 20.03 2.93
CA TYR A 200 -8.86 21.34 3.54
C TYR A 200 -7.37 21.43 3.94
N GLU A 201 -6.88 22.65 4.17
CA GLU A 201 -5.54 22.95 4.67
C GLU A 201 -5.65 23.49 6.11
N ALA A 202 -4.61 23.30 6.94
CA ALA A 202 -4.67 23.41 8.40
C ALA A 202 -3.88 24.62 8.96
#